data_AF-A0A6P6XEB3-F1
#
_entry.id   AF-A0A6P6XEB3-F1
#
_cell.length_a   1.000
_cell.length_b   1.000
_cell.length_c   1.000
_cell.angle_alpha   90.00
_cell.angle_beta   90.00
_cell.angle_gamma   90.00
#
_symmetry.space_group_name_H-M   'P 1'
#
loop_
_entity.id
_entity.type
_entity.pdbx_description
1 polymer ?
#
loop_
_entity_poly.entity_id
_entity_poly.type
_entity_poly.pdbx_seq_one_letter_code
_entity_poly.pdbx_strand_id
1 'polypeptide(L)'
;MSSPVPSDLHELPKVENWWGFAILFRWEGFWYRPHTLEAAIAAKSSFQAEDDHVVLASQPKAGTAWLKSLVFCIINSNAMYQDDPLAKTFPHDLIPSIWSPIINSSSSPPKVYHVHRPYRMLPDSIKKIKVYDCIYYSRSQGCAGVIMTLVQASFYKYVQ
;
A
#
# COMPACT_ATOMS: atom_id res chain seq x y z
N MET A 1 6.12 5.80 20.23
CA MET A 1 7.25 6.62 19.74
C MET A 1 7.74 6.02 18.44
N SER A 2 7.65 6.76 17.32
CA SER A 2 8.27 6.39 16.05
C SER A 2 9.79 6.36 16.23
N SER A 3 10.47 5.36 15.68
CA SER A 3 11.94 5.34 15.73
C SER A 3 12.48 6.44 14.80
N PRO A 4 13.58 7.11 15.17
CA PRO A 4 14.20 8.12 14.32
C PRO A 4 14.63 7.51 12.98
N VAL A 5 14.54 8.30 11.91
CA VAL A 5 15.05 7.93 10.60
C VAL A 5 16.56 7.67 10.72
N PRO A 6 17.10 6.56 10.18
CA PRO A 6 18.51 6.26 10.29
C PRO A 6 19.34 7.31 9.54
N SER A 7 20.38 7.83 10.18
CA SER A 7 21.34 8.77 9.59
C SER A 7 22.24 8.09 8.55
N ASP A 8 22.56 6.82 8.79
CA ASP A 8 23.36 5.98 7.90
C ASP A 8 22.72 4.58 7.78
N LEU A 9 22.47 4.14 6.55
CA LEU A 9 21.92 2.81 6.26
C LEU A 9 22.92 1.68 6.56
N HIS A 10 24.22 1.99 6.54
CA HIS A 10 25.30 1.02 6.79
C HIS A 10 25.40 0.57 8.25
N GLU A 11 24.84 1.34 9.19
CA GLU A 11 24.80 1.01 10.62
C GLU A 11 23.65 0.06 10.98
N LEU A 12 22.70 -0.15 10.07
CA LEU A 12 21.56 -1.03 10.32
C LEU A 12 21.99 -2.50 10.35
N PRO A 13 21.42 -3.32 11.25
CA PRO A 13 21.67 -4.76 11.23
C PRO A 13 21.32 -5.33 9.85
N LYS A 14 22.26 -6.05 9.23
CA LYS A 14 22.08 -6.62 7.90
C LYS A 14 22.35 -8.12 7.87
N VAL A 15 21.66 -8.80 6.96
CA VAL A 15 21.93 -10.18 6.57
C VAL A 15 22.39 -10.16 5.13
N GLU A 16 23.59 -10.68 4.91
CA GLU A 16 24.15 -10.88 3.58
C GLU A 16 23.78 -12.28 3.08
N ASN A 17 23.69 -12.46 1.77
CA ASN A 17 23.41 -13.75 1.12
C ASN A 17 22.10 -14.43 1.58
N TRP A 18 21.07 -13.64 1.92
CA TRP A 18 19.72 -14.17 2.09
C TRP A 18 19.27 -14.83 0.78
N TRP A 19 18.94 -16.12 0.84
CA TRP A 19 18.68 -16.95 -0.35
C TRP A 19 19.82 -16.99 -1.39
N GLY A 20 21.07 -16.74 -0.95
CA GLY A 20 22.26 -16.85 -1.78
C GLY A 20 22.57 -15.66 -2.70
N PHE A 21 21.72 -14.61 -2.71
CA PHE A 21 21.94 -13.45 -3.59
C PHE A 21 21.41 -12.12 -3.04
N ALA A 22 20.60 -12.11 -1.98
CA ALA A 22 19.99 -10.88 -1.48
C ALA A 22 20.67 -10.37 -0.21
N ILE A 23 20.86 -9.07 -0.12
CA ILE A 23 21.18 -8.38 1.14
C ILE A 23 19.89 -7.83 1.72
N LEU A 24 19.67 -8.05 3.01
CA LEU A 24 18.54 -7.52 3.76
C LEU A 24 19.03 -6.63 4.91
N PHE A 25 18.36 -5.51 5.11
CA PHE A 25 18.59 -4.59 6.22
C PHE A 25 17.40 -4.61 7.18
N ARG A 26 17.66 -4.57 8.49
CA ARG A 26 16.65 -4.54 9.52
C ARG A 26 16.38 -3.11 9.97
N TRP A 27 15.16 -2.65 9.78
CA TRP A 27 14.71 -1.33 10.23
C TRP A 27 13.34 -1.43 10.88
N GLU A 28 13.18 -0.79 12.04
CA GLU A 28 11.95 -0.84 12.86
C GLU A 28 11.36 -2.25 13.08
N GLY A 29 12.21 -3.26 13.19
CA GLY A 29 11.79 -4.65 13.44
C GLY A 29 11.46 -5.47 12.19
N PHE A 30 11.56 -4.89 10.99
CA PHE A 30 11.28 -5.56 9.71
C PHE A 30 12.52 -5.62 8.81
N TRP A 31 12.54 -6.58 7.88
CA TRP A 31 13.63 -6.79 6.94
C TRP A 31 13.30 -6.22 5.56
N TYR A 32 14.28 -5.54 4.95
CA TYR A 32 14.13 -4.82 3.70
C TYR A 32 15.24 -5.13 2.71
N ARG A 33 14.88 -5.21 1.43
CA ARG A 33 15.87 -5.03 0.36
C ARG A 33 16.29 -3.56 0.30
N PRO A 34 17.52 -3.23 -0.16
CA PRO A 34 18.04 -1.85 -0.16
C PRO A 34 17.04 -0.83 -0.74
N HIS A 35 16.58 -1.05 -1.98
CA HIS A 35 15.59 -0.17 -2.64
C HIS A 35 14.27 -0.01 -1.87
N THR A 36 13.79 -1.09 -1.22
CA THR A 36 12.55 -1.03 -0.42
C THR A 36 12.73 -0.37 0.94
N LEU A 37 13.96 -0.29 1.44
CA LEU A 37 14.31 0.41 2.66
C LEU A 37 14.35 1.91 2.41
N GLU A 38 15.05 2.34 1.37
CA GLU A 38 15.14 3.75 0.96
C GLU A 38 13.75 4.33 0.71
N ALA A 39 12.93 3.65 -0.09
CA ALA A 39 11.56 4.09 -0.36
C ALA A 39 10.70 4.13 0.92
N ALA A 40 10.98 3.25 1.89
CA ALA A 40 10.28 3.25 3.16
C ALA A 40 10.65 4.39 4.08
N ILE A 41 11.94 4.70 4.15
CA ILE A 41 12.47 5.83 4.90
C ILE A 41 11.94 7.12 4.29
N ALA A 42 12.03 7.28 2.96
CA ALA A 42 11.53 8.43 2.24
C ALA A 42 10.02 8.63 2.47
N ALA A 43 9.20 7.61 2.24
CA ALA A 43 7.76 7.71 2.48
C ALA A 43 7.45 8.03 3.95
N LYS A 44 8.18 7.47 4.91
CA LYS A 44 7.94 7.77 6.33
C LYS A 44 8.28 9.22 6.71
N SER A 45 9.28 9.82 6.07
CA SER A 45 9.71 11.20 6.36
C SER A 45 8.95 12.26 5.56
N SER A 46 8.60 11.97 4.30
CA SER A 46 8.07 12.97 3.35
C SER A 46 6.60 12.79 3.00
N PHE A 47 6.00 11.61 3.21
CA PHE A 47 4.60 11.40 2.82
C PHE A 47 3.65 12.20 3.71
N GLN A 48 2.90 13.11 3.09
CA GLN A 48 1.83 13.84 3.73
C GLN A 48 0.49 13.37 3.18
N ALA A 49 -0.33 12.82 4.07
CA ALA A 49 -1.69 12.45 3.75
C ALA A 49 -2.58 13.70 3.81
N GLU A 50 -3.44 13.86 2.80
CA GLU A 50 -4.52 14.84 2.78
C GLU A 50 -5.80 14.22 3.35
N ASP A 51 -6.73 15.05 3.84
CA ASP A 51 -7.94 14.58 4.53
C ASP A 51 -8.88 13.77 3.62
N ASP A 52 -8.79 13.96 2.30
CA ASP A 52 -9.55 13.24 1.29
C ASP A 52 -8.84 11.96 0.79
N HIS A 53 -7.59 11.73 1.22
CA HIS A 53 -6.87 10.51 0.87
C HIS A 53 -7.47 9.28 1.54
N VAL A 54 -7.50 8.20 0.78
CA VAL A 54 -7.94 6.88 1.24
C VAL A 54 -6.77 5.91 1.18
N VAL A 55 -6.58 5.14 2.26
CA VAL A 55 -5.55 4.11 2.30
C VAL A 55 -6.15 2.73 2.39
N LEU A 56 -5.79 1.87 1.44
CA LEU A 56 -6.10 0.45 1.42
C LEU A 56 -4.96 -0.33 2.07
N ALA A 57 -5.22 -1.00 3.20
CA ALA A 57 -4.26 -1.90 3.81
C ALA A 57 -4.53 -3.36 3.42
N SER A 58 -3.50 -4.13 3.07
CA SER A 58 -3.63 -5.58 2.86
C SER A 58 -2.31 -6.33 2.97
N GLN A 59 -2.35 -7.62 3.29
CA GLN A 59 -1.12 -8.42 3.39
C GLN A 59 -0.46 -8.66 2.02
N PRO A 60 0.89 -8.78 1.97
CA PRO A 60 1.58 -9.18 0.76
C PRO A 60 1.02 -10.48 0.17
N LYS A 61 0.85 -10.52 -1.17
CA LYS A 61 0.38 -11.69 -1.92
C LYS A 61 -1.07 -12.14 -1.63
N ALA A 62 -1.87 -11.31 -0.96
CA ALA A 62 -3.27 -11.61 -0.68
C ALA A 62 -4.23 -11.10 -1.79
N GLY A 63 -3.80 -11.13 -3.06
CA GLY A 63 -4.62 -10.66 -4.18
C GLY A 63 -4.70 -9.14 -4.33
N THR A 64 -3.61 -8.42 -4.01
CA THR A 64 -3.58 -6.94 -4.06
C THR A 64 -3.91 -6.35 -5.42
N ALA A 65 -3.56 -7.04 -6.51
CA ALA A 65 -3.89 -6.58 -7.86
C ALA A 65 -5.42 -6.58 -8.09
N TRP A 66 -6.10 -7.67 -7.74
CA TRP A 66 -7.56 -7.78 -7.82
C TRP A 66 -8.26 -6.73 -6.95
N LEU A 67 -7.81 -6.55 -5.71
CA LEU A 67 -8.36 -5.54 -4.81
C LEU A 67 -8.19 -4.12 -5.37
N LYS A 68 -7.00 -3.80 -5.90
CA LYS A 68 -6.74 -2.50 -6.52
C LYS A 68 -7.62 -2.26 -7.74
N SER A 69 -7.76 -3.24 -8.63
CA SER A 69 -8.65 -3.14 -9.79
C SER A 69 -10.09 -2.87 -9.36
N LEU A 70 -10.61 -3.63 -8.39
CA LEU A 70 -11.98 -3.49 -7.92
C LEU A 70 -12.24 -2.10 -7.32
N VAL A 71 -11.34 -1.63 -6.46
CA VAL A 71 -11.45 -0.29 -5.87
C VAL A 71 -11.36 0.79 -6.94
N PHE A 72 -10.44 0.64 -7.90
CA PHE A 72 -10.30 1.58 -9.00
C PHE A 72 -11.58 1.68 -9.84
N CYS A 73 -12.21 0.54 -10.18
CA CYS A 73 -13.47 0.49 -10.92
C CYS A 73 -14.60 1.22 -10.17
N ILE A 74 -14.71 1.05 -8.85
CA ILE A 74 -15.79 1.69 -8.09
C ILE A 74 -15.63 3.21 -8.12
N ILE A 75 -14.42 3.70 -7.87
CA ILE A 75 -14.11 5.14 -7.80
C ILE A 75 -14.26 5.81 -9.16
N ASN A 76 -13.83 5.13 -10.23
CA ASN A 76 -13.77 5.70 -11.59
C ASN A 76 -14.87 5.16 -12.50
N SER A 77 -15.95 4.60 -11.93
CA SER A 77 -17.03 3.90 -12.66
C SER A 77 -17.60 4.70 -13.83
N ASN A 78 -17.77 6.01 -13.68
CA ASN A 78 -18.25 6.89 -14.75
C ASN A 78 -17.24 7.06 -15.90
N ALA A 79 -15.94 7.09 -15.61
CA ALA A 79 -14.88 7.25 -16.61
C ALA A 79 -14.59 5.94 -17.36
N MET A 80 -14.77 4.80 -16.70
CA MET A 80 -14.53 3.46 -17.26
C MET A 80 -15.46 3.11 -18.44
N TYR A 81 -16.60 3.80 -18.57
CA TYR A 81 -17.58 3.52 -19.63
C TYR A 81 -17.10 3.98 -21.02
N GLN A 82 -16.20 4.96 -21.08
CA GLN A 82 -15.69 5.55 -22.33
C GLN A 82 -14.29 5.04 -22.68
N ASP A 83 -13.43 4.84 -21.69
CA ASP A 83 -12.11 4.24 -21.84
C ASP A 83 -11.79 3.43 -20.57
N ASP A 84 -11.23 2.23 -20.73
CA ASP A 84 -10.88 1.34 -19.61
C ASP A 84 -9.36 1.40 -19.32
N PRO A 85 -8.92 2.26 -18.37
CA PRO A 85 -7.54 2.28 -17.89
C PRO A 85 -6.99 0.93 -17.43
N LEU A 86 -7.81 0.02 -16.90
CA LEU A 86 -7.34 -1.29 -16.43
C LEU A 86 -6.98 -2.22 -17.59
N ALA A 87 -7.51 -1.97 -18.79
CA ALA A 87 -7.11 -2.69 -20.00
C ALA A 87 -5.72 -2.28 -20.52
N LYS A 88 -5.27 -1.06 -20.17
CA LYS A 88 -4.03 -0.45 -20.69
C LYS A 88 -2.92 -0.30 -19.65
N THR A 89 -3.25 -0.37 -18.36
CA THR A 89 -2.33 -0.02 -17.27
C THR A 89 -2.42 -1.04 -16.13
N PHE A 90 -1.29 -1.32 -15.48
CA PHE A 90 -1.28 -2.23 -14.34
C PHE A 90 -1.99 -1.59 -13.13
N PRO A 91 -2.78 -2.37 -12.35
CA PRO A 91 -3.47 -1.85 -11.17
C PRO A 91 -2.53 -1.24 -10.10
N HIS A 92 -1.27 -1.65 -10.11
CA HIS A 92 -0.24 -1.12 -9.22
C HIS A 92 0.18 0.32 -9.55
N ASP A 93 0.00 0.74 -10.80
CA ASP A 93 0.28 2.11 -11.25
C ASP A 93 -0.93 3.01 -11.03
N LEU A 94 -2.14 2.45 -11.14
CA LEU A 94 -3.40 3.16 -10.90
C LEU A 94 -3.65 3.44 -9.41
N ILE A 95 -3.29 2.51 -8.53
CA ILE A 95 -3.33 2.68 -7.07
C ILE A 95 -1.93 2.40 -6.53
N PRO A 96 -1.06 3.42 -6.45
CA PRO A 96 0.31 3.22 -6.02
C PRO A 96 0.38 2.85 -4.54
N SER A 97 1.39 2.06 -4.20
CA SER A 97 1.75 1.83 -2.80
C SER A 97 2.43 3.09 -2.27
N ILE A 98 2.17 3.51 -1.02
CA ILE A 98 2.85 4.67 -0.40
C ILE A 98 4.38 4.53 -0.38
N TRP A 99 4.84 3.27 -0.41
CA TRP A 99 6.24 2.88 -0.43
C TRP A 99 6.83 2.81 -1.84
N SER A 100 6.08 3.24 -2.86
CA SER A 100 6.55 3.26 -4.25
C SER A 100 7.27 4.58 -4.52
N PRO A 101 8.44 4.55 -5.17
CA PRO A 101 9.15 5.77 -5.58
C PRO A 101 8.35 6.61 -6.61
N ILE A 102 7.30 6.05 -7.21
CA ILE A 102 6.49 6.65 -8.28
C ILE A 102 5.60 7.82 -7.79
N ILE A 103 5.37 7.96 -6.48
CA ILE A 103 4.46 8.97 -5.92
C ILE A 103 4.95 10.41 -6.17
N ASN A 104 6.27 10.60 -6.29
CA ASN A 104 6.85 11.94 -6.34
C ASN A 104 6.84 12.59 -7.74
N SER A 105 6.29 11.92 -8.76
CA SER A 105 6.37 12.39 -10.16
C SER A 105 5.05 12.77 -10.83
N SER A 106 3.89 12.59 -10.18
CA SER A 106 2.58 12.90 -10.77
C SER A 106 2.13 14.33 -10.48
N SER A 107 1.69 15.07 -11.50
CA SER A 107 1.12 16.43 -11.38
C SER A 107 -0.24 16.45 -10.65
N SER A 108 -0.94 15.32 -10.60
CA SER A 108 -2.14 15.10 -9.80
C SER A 108 -1.92 13.91 -8.86
N PRO A 109 -1.76 14.11 -7.55
CA PRO A 109 -1.56 13.00 -6.62
C PRO A 109 -2.80 12.08 -6.62
N PRO A 110 -2.61 10.75 -6.55
CA PRO A 110 -3.74 9.82 -6.51
C PRO A 110 -4.48 9.96 -5.19
N LYS A 111 -5.82 9.89 -5.24
CA LYS A 111 -6.66 9.94 -4.03
C LYS A 111 -6.61 8.67 -3.19
N VAL A 112 -6.20 7.55 -3.80
CA VAL A 112 -6.16 6.25 -3.14
C VAL A 112 -4.77 5.66 -3.19
N TYR A 113 -4.29 5.25 -2.03
CA TYR A 113 -3.00 4.60 -1.86
C TYR A 113 -3.15 3.20 -1.27
N HIS A 114 -2.14 2.38 -1.49
CA HIS A 114 -2.05 1.04 -0.91
C HIS A 114 -0.91 0.93 0.10
N VAL A 115 -1.12 0.13 1.14
CA VAL A 115 -0.10 -0.23 2.14
C VAL A 115 -0.14 -1.72 2.43
N HIS A 116 1.05 -2.31 2.57
CA HIS A 116 1.19 -3.72 2.96
C HIS A 116 1.86 -3.91 4.33
N ARG A 117 2.19 -2.80 4.99
CA ARG A 117 3.00 -2.79 6.20
C ARG A 117 2.12 -2.58 7.43
N PRO A 118 2.52 -3.13 8.58
CA PRO A 118 1.76 -2.97 9.80
C PRO A 118 1.66 -1.51 10.21
N TYR A 119 0.55 -1.19 10.87
CA TYR A 119 0.14 0.17 11.26
C TYR A 119 1.26 0.99 11.93
N ARG A 120 2.09 0.35 12.75
CA ARG A 120 3.25 0.97 13.43
C ARG A 120 4.20 1.69 12.48
N MET A 121 4.36 1.16 11.27
CA MET A 121 5.31 1.66 10.27
C MET A 121 4.77 2.79 9.44
N LEU A 122 3.45 2.99 9.44
CA LEU A 122 2.84 4.02 8.62
C LEU A 122 3.34 5.41 9.02
N PRO A 123 3.48 6.34 8.04
CA PRO A 123 3.67 7.75 8.32
C PRO A 123 2.60 8.27 9.29
N ASP A 124 2.98 9.20 10.17
CA ASP A 124 2.06 9.72 11.19
C ASP A 124 0.91 10.53 10.57
N SER A 125 1.08 11.07 9.37
CA SER A 125 0.02 11.72 8.59
C SER A 125 -1.09 10.72 8.22
N ILE A 126 -0.74 9.49 7.79
CA ILE A 126 -1.71 8.45 7.43
C ILE A 126 -2.56 8.01 8.62
N LYS A 127 -1.99 8.03 9.83
CA LYS A 127 -2.68 7.59 11.04
C LYS A 127 -3.87 8.51 11.41
N LYS A 128 -3.94 9.70 10.81
CA LYS A 128 -4.98 10.70 11.04
C LYS A 128 -6.14 10.61 10.04
N ILE A 129 -5.96 9.88 8.94
CA ILE A 129 -6.96 9.77 7.86
C ILE A 129 -7.68 8.41 7.91
N LYS A 130 -8.65 8.24 7.01
CA LYS A 130 -9.41 6.99 6.89
C LYS A 130 -8.53 5.88 6.28
N VAL A 131 -8.33 4.82 7.05
CA VAL A 131 -7.64 3.60 6.61
C VAL A 131 -8.65 2.46 6.56
N TYR A 132 -8.80 1.84 5.39
CA TYR A 132 -9.63 0.66 5.21
C TYR A 132 -8.73 -0.57 5.20
N ASP A 133 -8.86 -1.41 6.23
CA ASP A 133 -8.12 -2.66 6.33
C ASP A 133 -8.85 -3.78 5.60
N CYS A 134 -8.22 -4.28 4.54
CA CYS A 134 -8.69 -5.45 3.81
C CYS A 134 -7.94 -6.67 4.34
N ILE A 135 -8.50 -7.28 5.38
CA ILE A 135 -8.03 -8.56 5.91
C ILE A 135 -8.46 -9.67 4.94
N TYR A 136 -7.63 -9.90 3.92
CA TYR A 136 -7.83 -11.02 3.02
C TYR A 136 -7.08 -12.24 3.57
N TYR A 137 -7.81 -13.17 4.20
CA TYR A 137 -7.29 -14.47 4.61
C TYR A 137 -7.03 -15.33 3.37
N SER A 138 -5.84 -15.20 2.80
CA SER A 138 -5.37 -16.11 1.77
C SER A 138 -4.93 -17.44 2.41
N ARG A 139 -5.70 -18.49 2.08
CA ARG A 139 -5.57 -19.93 2.41
C ARG A 139 -6.32 -20.46 3.64
N SER A 140 -7.64 -20.63 3.50
CA SER A 140 -8.26 -21.91 3.89
C SER A 140 -9.31 -22.27 2.84
N GLN A 141 -9.35 -23.54 2.43
CA GLN A 141 -10.41 -24.05 1.56
C GLN A 141 -11.74 -23.88 2.31
N GLY A 142 -12.68 -23.07 1.80
CA GLY A 142 -14.08 -23.10 2.27
C GLY A 142 -14.86 -21.79 2.32
N CYS A 143 -14.25 -20.60 2.33
CA CYS A 143 -14.99 -19.37 2.67
C CYS A 143 -14.96 -18.29 1.57
N ALA A 144 -15.56 -18.56 0.42
CA ALA A 144 -15.74 -17.56 -0.65
C ALA A 144 -16.90 -16.57 -0.39
N GLY A 145 -17.79 -16.84 0.57
CA GLY A 145 -19.07 -16.12 0.70
C GLY A 145 -19.10 -14.89 1.60
N VAL A 146 -18.19 -14.75 2.57
CA VAL A 146 -18.28 -13.70 3.62
C VAL A 146 -17.44 -12.45 3.29
N ILE A 147 -16.54 -12.58 2.31
CA ILE A 147 -15.46 -11.60 2.07
C ILE A 147 -15.91 -10.43 1.19
N MET A 148 -16.92 -10.62 0.32
CA MET A 148 -17.47 -9.54 -0.51
C MET A 148 -18.30 -8.53 0.29
N THR A 149 -18.98 -8.98 1.35
CA THR A 149 -19.96 -8.15 2.08
C THR A 149 -19.30 -7.06 2.92
N LEU A 150 -18.11 -7.28 3.49
CA LEU A 150 -17.41 -6.28 4.30
C LEU A 150 -16.70 -5.21 3.45
N VAL A 151 -16.13 -5.61 2.30
CA VAL A 151 -15.59 -4.67 1.31
C VAL A 151 -16.73 -3.81 0.77
N GLN A 152 -17.89 -4.40 0.48
CA GLN A 152 -19.05 -3.65 0.01
C GLN A 152 -19.60 -2.72 1.10
N ALA A 153 -19.76 -3.16 2.35
CA ALA A 153 -20.38 -2.33 3.41
C ALA A 153 -19.54 -1.10 3.83
N SER A 154 -18.21 -1.24 3.93
CA SER A 154 -17.33 -0.10 4.29
C SER A 154 -17.10 0.85 3.12
N PHE A 155 -17.16 0.35 1.88
CA PHE A 155 -16.98 1.16 0.67
C PHE A 155 -18.29 1.79 0.19
N TYR A 156 -19.46 1.19 0.47
CA TYR A 156 -20.77 1.79 0.16
C TYR A 156 -21.03 3.07 0.95
N LYS A 157 -20.48 3.19 2.17
CA LYS A 157 -20.47 4.44 2.94
C LYS A 157 -19.56 5.53 2.36
N TYR A 158 -18.69 5.20 1.41
CA TYR A 158 -17.78 6.15 0.75
C TYR A 158 -18.37 6.69 -0.57
N VAL A 159 -19.33 5.98 -1.17
CA VAL A 159 -19.96 6.35 -2.45
C VAL A 159 -21.24 7.20 -2.26
N GLN A 160 -21.69 7.41 -1.02
CA GLN A 160 -22.76 8.36 -0.65
C GLN A 160 -22.17 9.60 0.01
#